data_AF-F5XFE0-F1
#
_entry.id   AF-F5XFE0-F1
#
_cell.length_a   1.000
_cell.length_b   1.000
_cell.length_c   1.000
_cell.angle_alpha   90.00
_cell.angle_beta   90.00
_cell.angle_gamma   90.00
#
_symmetry.space_group_name_H-M   'P 1'
#
loop_
_entity.id
_entity.type
_entity.pdbx_description
1 polymer ?
#
loop_
_entity_poly.entity_id
_entity_poly.type
_entity_poly.pdbx_seq_one_letter_code
_entity_poly.pdbx_strand_id
1 'polypeptide(L)'
;MDVWGITLATLRRWYVCLPIVAVAVLMALLAGRTASPEYDATGTVMLTPPRVSSEIANPFINVQGASEALTVILNGPETAAQLDERGLTGGVIVTSGSRTSVIVMRSTAGDQANALGLIDAAIEIGEHELETRQDEAGIAKSSYIGMEVLAAPSITGIANDTAVRVQAVILGLGAVVGVTLAVLFDDIMGFIRRRRGERQGGVPGGKRGKKRKGLEDKVEAGTGDGEESDSKPPNQSEDSINEEQSPTGTVPVADLESSNEAGVSSDSPGAKQVDTGPDSQPAASEDVAVEVELHENEDSGTQGSGATDGPDSVDVDESEAASASLEVNGQDSAADSDYVSTSQPQRGQ
;
A
#
# COMPACT_ATOMS: atom_id res chain seq x y z
N MET A 1 -41.24 9.63 -11.33
CA MET A 1 -41.23 10.41 -10.07
C MET A 1 -40.10 11.40 -10.19
N ASP A 2 -40.38 12.70 -10.18
CA ASP A 2 -39.35 13.72 -10.36
C ASP A 2 -38.43 13.78 -9.14
N VAL A 3 -37.11 13.69 -9.40
CA VAL A 3 -36.06 13.92 -8.40
C VAL A 3 -36.28 15.25 -7.67
N TRP A 4 -36.77 16.25 -8.41
CA TRP A 4 -37.14 17.58 -7.89
C TRP A 4 -38.22 17.55 -6.80
N GLY A 5 -39.21 16.65 -6.95
CA GLY A 5 -40.29 16.48 -5.96
C GLY A 5 -39.78 15.86 -4.66
N ILE A 6 -38.83 14.93 -4.76
CA ILE A 6 -38.16 14.33 -3.59
C ILE A 6 -37.35 15.42 -2.87
N THR A 7 -36.55 16.20 -3.59
CA THR A 7 -35.71 17.26 -2.99
C THR A 7 -36.53 18.34 -2.27
N LEU A 8 -37.64 18.82 -2.88
CA LEU A 8 -38.52 19.80 -2.21
C LEU A 8 -39.26 19.21 -1.00
N ALA A 9 -39.64 17.93 -1.05
CA ALA A 9 -40.25 17.24 0.08
C ALA A 9 -39.28 17.17 1.27
N THR A 10 -38.00 16.85 1.01
CA THR A 10 -36.94 16.85 2.03
C THR A 10 -36.71 18.25 2.61
N LEU A 11 -36.67 19.29 1.76
CA LEU A 11 -36.41 20.67 2.18
C LEU A 11 -37.50 21.24 3.10
N ARG A 12 -38.76 20.80 2.93
CA ARG A 12 -39.88 21.24 3.78
C ARG A 12 -39.75 20.74 5.24
N ARG A 13 -38.92 19.73 5.48
CA ARG A 13 -38.75 19.07 6.80
C ARG A 13 -37.32 19.11 7.30
N TRP A 14 -36.63 20.21 7.01
CA TRP A 14 -35.27 20.47 7.49
C TRP A 14 -35.10 20.26 9.00
N TYR A 15 -36.12 20.51 9.82
CA TYR A 15 -36.08 20.32 11.28
C TYR A 15 -35.81 18.88 11.75
N VAL A 16 -36.10 17.85 10.93
CA VAL A 16 -35.85 16.43 11.28
C VAL A 16 -34.54 15.94 10.68
N CYS A 17 -34.22 16.36 9.45
CA CYS A 17 -32.94 16.01 8.82
C CYS A 17 -31.76 16.67 9.54
N LEU A 18 -31.88 17.94 9.93
CA LEU A 18 -30.79 18.70 10.55
C LEU A 18 -30.26 18.07 11.85
N PRO A 19 -31.07 17.64 12.83
CA PRO A 19 -30.54 16.99 14.04
C PRO A 19 -29.88 15.64 13.75
N ILE A 20 -30.40 14.85 12.79
CA ILE A 20 -29.78 13.56 12.44
C ILE A 20 -28.44 13.78 11.77
N VAL A 21 -28.37 14.71 10.82
CA VAL A 21 -27.10 15.11 10.17
C VAL A 21 -26.14 15.68 11.21
N ALA A 22 -26.62 16.51 12.15
CA ALA A 22 -25.78 17.04 13.22
C ALA A 22 -25.20 15.93 14.12
N VAL A 23 -25.99 14.91 14.47
CA VAL A 23 -25.50 13.74 15.23
C VAL A 23 -24.50 12.94 14.41
N ALA A 24 -24.72 12.74 13.12
CA ALA A 24 -23.79 12.03 12.24
C ALA A 24 -22.44 12.79 12.13
N VAL A 25 -22.48 14.10 11.94
CA VAL A 25 -21.28 14.96 11.93
C VAL A 25 -20.57 14.91 13.28
N LEU A 26 -21.31 14.97 14.39
CA LEU A 26 -20.75 14.86 15.73
C LEU A 26 -20.05 13.51 15.94
N MET A 27 -20.69 12.40 15.55
CA MET A 27 -20.09 11.07 15.62
C MET A 27 -18.83 10.95 14.74
N ALA A 28 -18.84 11.51 13.53
CA ALA A 28 -17.67 11.54 12.66
C ALA A 28 -16.50 12.34 13.27
N LEU A 29 -16.80 13.48 13.91
CA LEU A 29 -15.79 14.28 14.62
C LEU A 29 -15.23 13.57 15.86
N LEU A 30 -16.06 12.87 16.63
CA LEU A 30 -15.61 12.07 17.77
C LEU A 30 -14.74 10.89 17.31
N ALA A 31 -15.17 10.16 16.28
CA ALA A 31 -14.39 9.07 15.71
C ALA A 31 -13.05 9.54 15.12
N GLY A 32 -13.04 10.72 14.51
CA GLY A 32 -11.82 11.35 14.00
C GLY A 32 -10.80 11.68 15.09
N ARG A 33 -11.25 12.00 16.31
CA ARG A 33 -10.37 12.28 17.46
C ARG A 33 -9.80 11.04 18.12
N THR A 34 -10.42 9.88 17.93
CA THR A 34 -9.92 8.60 18.45
C THR A 34 -8.91 7.93 17.53
N ALA A 35 -8.77 8.40 16.29
CA ALA A 35 -7.72 7.92 15.39
C ALA A 35 -6.37 8.46 15.87
N SER A 36 -5.49 7.57 16.30
CA SER A 36 -4.10 7.92 16.60
C SER A 36 -3.40 8.40 15.32
N PRO A 37 -2.53 9.43 15.40
CA PRO A 37 -1.74 9.84 14.25
C PRO A 37 -0.84 8.69 13.81
N GLU A 38 -0.80 8.41 12.51
CA GLU A 38 0.13 7.46 11.91
C GLU A 38 1.35 8.23 11.40
N TYR A 39 2.55 7.82 11.80
CA TYR A 39 3.81 8.39 11.35
C TYR A 39 4.36 7.54 10.22
N ASP A 40 4.63 8.19 9.09
CA ASP A 40 5.30 7.58 7.95
C ASP A 40 6.80 7.82 8.07
N ALA A 41 7.58 6.75 8.10
CA ALA A 41 9.03 6.82 7.95
C ALA A 41 9.46 6.21 6.63
N THR A 42 10.62 6.64 6.13
CA THR A 42 11.23 6.06 4.93
C THR A 42 12.73 5.92 5.13
N GLY A 43 13.26 4.80 4.69
CA GLY A 43 14.69 4.51 4.63
C GLY A 43 15.04 3.96 3.26
N THR A 44 16.29 4.17 2.84
CA THR A 44 16.77 3.67 1.55
C THR A 44 18.10 2.98 1.75
N VAL A 45 18.18 1.74 1.27
CA VAL A 45 19.39 0.92 1.32
C VAL A 45 19.77 0.51 -0.10
N MET A 46 21.06 0.28 -0.31
CA MET A 46 21.61 -0.20 -1.57
C MET A 46 22.37 -1.49 -1.31
N LEU A 47 22.13 -2.47 -2.17
CA LEU A 47 22.92 -3.69 -2.18
C LEU A 47 24.24 -3.43 -2.90
N THR A 48 25.32 -3.82 -2.25
CA THR A 48 26.68 -3.65 -2.74
C THR A 48 27.18 -4.97 -3.33
N PRO A 49 27.70 -4.98 -4.58
CA PRO A 49 28.25 -6.19 -5.18
C PRO A 49 29.46 -6.71 -4.40
N PRO A 50 29.77 -8.02 -4.51
CA PRO A 50 30.93 -8.60 -3.86
C PRO A 50 32.22 -7.98 -4.37
N ARG A 51 33.20 -7.83 -3.48
CA ARG A 51 34.54 -7.28 -3.83
C ARG A 51 35.40 -8.29 -4.58
N VAL A 52 35.18 -9.57 -4.33
CA VAL A 52 35.92 -10.68 -4.93
C VAL A 52 34.94 -11.66 -5.56
N SER A 53 35.20 -12.09 -6.79
CA SER A 53 34.41 -13.13 -7.45
C SER A 53 34.60 -14.46 -6.71
N SER A 54 33.49 -15.13 -6.38
CA SER A 54 33.51 -16.50 -5.85
C SER A 54 33.45 -17.51 -7.00
N GLU A 55 34.11 -18.66 -6.83
CA GLU A 55 33.93 -19.82 -7.73
C GLU A 55 32.56 -20.49 -7.50
N ILE A 56 32.05 -20.42 -6.26
CA ILE A 56 30.72 -20.91 -5.89
C ILE A 56 29.67 -19.88 -6.31
N ALA A 57 28.65 -20.35 -7.02
CA ALA A 57 27.54 -19.51 -7.48
C ALA A 57 26.71 -19.00 -6.30
N ASN A 58 26.50 -17.68 -6.24
CA ASN A 58 25.69 -17.06 -5.19
C ASN A 58 24.20 -17.43 -5.38
N PRO A 59 23.47 -17.83 -4.32
CA PRO A 59 22.04 -18.21 -4.43
C PRO A 59 21.17 -17.08 -4.97
N PHE A 60 21.57 -15.82 -4.80
CA PHE A 60 20.86 -14.67 -5.32
C PHE A 60 21.17 -14.35 -6.79
N ILE A 61 22.08 -15.10 -7.44
CA ILE A 61 22.57 -14.97 -8.82
C ILE A 61 23.33 -13.65 -9.07
N ASN A 62 22.72 -12.51 -8.75
CA ASN A 62 23.26 -11.17 -8.89
C ASN A 62 22.59 -10.20 -7.90
N VAL A 63 23.06 -8.95 -7.85
CA VAL A 63 22.54 -7.92 -6.94
C VAL A 63 21.05 -7.63 -7.17
N GLN A 64 20.55 -7.76 -8.41
CA GLN A 64 19.13 -7.58 -8.72
C GLN A 64 18.28 -8.71 -8.13
N GLY A 65 18.71 -9.97 -8.31
CA GLY A 65 18.04 -11.13 -7.73
C GLY A 65 18.04 -11.09 -6.21
N ALA A 66 19.11 -10.59 -5.60
CA ALA A 66 19.16 -10.33 -4.16
C ALA A 66 18.11 -9.29 -3.72
N SER A 67 17.96 -8.19 -4.47
CA SER A 67 16.97 -7.15 -4.15
C SER A 67 15.53 -7.66 -4.23
N GLU A 68 15.22 -8.48 -5.23
CA GLU A 68 13.89 -9.07 -5.42
C GLU A 68 13.60 -10.11 -4.34
N ALA A 69 14.56 -11.00 -4.05
CA ALA A 69 14.44 -12.00 -3.00
C ALA A 69 14.25 -11.36 -1.63
N LEU A 70 15.06 -10.36 -1.27
CA LEU A 70 14.91 -9.62 -0.02
C LEU A 70 13.57 -8.90 0.08
N THR A 71 13.10 -8.31 -1.03
CA THR A 71 11.78 -7.66 -1.05
C THR A 71 10.68 -8.66 -0.69
N VAL A 72 10.73 -9.89 -1.22
CA VAL A 72 9.76 -10.94 -0.90
C VAL A 72 9.88 -11.38 0.57
N ILE A 73 11.11 -11.60 1.06
CA ILE A 73 11.34 -12.08 2.43
C ILE A 73 10.93 -11.03 3.46
N LEU A 74 11.32 -9.76 3.27
CA LEU A 74 11.05 -8.69 4.22
C LEU A 74 9.56 -8.27 4.26
N ASN A 75 8.81 -8.51 3.18
CA ASN A 75 7.35 -8.37 3.20
C ASN A 75 6.61 -9.65 3.67
N GLY A 76 7.35 -10.70 4.00
CA GLY A 76 6.81 -11.99 4.43
C GLY A 76 6.27 -11.97 5.86
N PRO A 77 5.40 -12.94 6.22
CA PRO A 77 4.83 -13.03 7.57
C PRO A 77 5.88 -13.32 8.65
N GLU A 78 6.98 -13.99 8.31
CA GLU A 78 8.07 -14.28 9.25
C GLU A 78 8.75 -13.00 9.73
N THR A 79 9.04 -12.07 8.81
CA THR A 79 9.60 -10.75 9.13
C THR A 79 8.65 -9.96 10.01
N ALA A 80 7.34 -9.98 9.71
CA ALA A 80 6.34 -9.33 10.54
C ALA A 80 6.32 -9.90 11.97
N ALA A 81 6.39 -11.23 12.13
CA ALA A 81 6.47 -11.87 13.44
C ALA A 81 7.73 -11.48 14.21
N GLN A 82 8.89 -11.42 13.54
CA GLN A 82 10.15 -10.97 14.16
C GLN A 82 10.09 -9.50 14.62
N LEU A 83 9.41 -8.62 13.87
CA LEU A 83 9.20 -7.23 14.27
C LEU A 83 8.26 -7.13 15.48
N ASP A 84 7.18 -7.92 15.49
CA ASP A 84 6.24 -7.99 16.62
C ASP A 84 6.91 -8.53 17.90
N GLU A 85 7.79 -9.53 17.79
CA GLU A 85 8.58 -10.06 18.91
C GLU A 85 9.51 -9.01 19.53
N ARG A 86 9.99 -8.05 18.72
CA ARG A 86 10.77 -6.88 19.17
C ARG A 86 9.90 -5.78 19.78
N GLY A 87 8.58 -5.97 19.84
CA GLY A 87 7.62 -4.99 20.34
C GLY A 87 7.35 -3.83 19.37
N LEU A 88 7.78 -3.96 18.11
CA LEU A 88 7.61 -2.94 17.09
C LEU A 88 6.28 -3.13 16.39
N THR A 89 5.30 -2.30 16.73
CA THR A 89 3.95 -2.39 16.17
C THR A 89 3.77 -1.46 14.97
N GLY A 90 3.28 -1.97 13.85
CA GLY A 90 2.99 -1.17 12.67
C GLY A 90 3.08 -1.98 11.38
N GLY A 91 3.14 -1.27 10.25
CA GLY A 91 3.34 -1.85 8.94
C GLY A 91 4.71 -1.49 8.40
N VAL A 92 5.38 -2.43 7.74
CA VAL A 92 6.57 -2.19 6.91
C VAL A 92 6.25 -2.67 5.50
N ILE A 93 6.51 -1.82 4.53
CA ILE A 93 6.41 -2.13 3.11
C ILE A 93 7.78 -1.92 2.50
N VAL A 94 8.34 -2.99 1.97
CA VAL A 94 9.61 -2.98 1.25
C VAL A 94 9.36 -3.01 -0.25
N THR A 95 10.03 -2.13 -0.98
CA THR A 95 9.91 -2.04 -2.43
C THR A 95 11.30 -1.94 -3.07
N SER A 96 11.49 -2.65 -4.18
CA SER A 96 12.68 -2.55 -5.02
C SER A 96 12.29 -2.09 -6.42
N GLY A 97 13.16 -1.30 -7.04
CA GLY A 97 13.01 -0.93 -8.44
C GLY A 97 13.40 -2.09 -9.36
N SER A 98 12.73 -2.23 -10.50
CA SER A 98 13.15 -3.18 -11.54
C SER A 98 14.55 -2.82 -12.03
N ARG A 99 15.48 -3.78 -11.96
CA ARG A 99 16.89 -3.62 -12.38
C ARG A 99 17.66 -2.58 -11.56
N THR A 100 17.29 -2.35 -10.30
CA THR A 100 18.01 -1.46 -9.38
C THR A 100 18.48 -2.23 -8.14
N SER A 101 19.70 -1.97 -7.68
CA SER A 101 20.20 -2.47 -6.39
C SER A 101 19.66 -1.71 -5.18
N VAL A 102 18.74 -0.76 -5.39
CA VAL A 102 18.20 0.12 -4.36
C VAL A 102 16.88 -0.43 -3.85
N ILE A 103 16.76 -0.52 -2.54
CA ILE A 103 15.56 -0.94 -1.83
C ILE A 103 15.07 0.26 -1.00
N VAL A 104 13.80 0.59 -1.19
CA VAL A 104 13.10 1.63 -0.43
C VAL A 104 12.18 0.94 0.55
N MET A 105 12.35 1.26 1.83
CA MET A 105 11.51 0.77 2.92
C MET A 105 10.66 1.92 3.42
N ARG A 106 9.36 1.67 3.56
CA ARG A 106 8.42 2.59 4.20
C ARG A 106 7.79 1.89 5.38
N SER A 107 7.72 2.57 6.51
CA SER A 107 6.99 2.09 7.67
C SER A 107 5.89 3.06 8.08
N THR A 108 4.86 2.53 8.72
CA THR A 108 3.73 3.28 9.27
C THR A 108 3.47 2.79 10.70
N ALA A 109 3.56 3.68 11.69
CA ALA A 109 3.29 3.33 13.09
C ALA A 109 2.60 4.46 13.86
N GLY A 110 1.94 4.13 14.98
CA GLY A 110 1.27 5.12 15.84
C GLY A 110 2.21 6.01 16.66
N ASP A 111 3.51 5.73 16.62
CA ASP A 111 4.56 6.47 17.33
C ASP A 111 5.78 6.69 16.42
N GLN A 112 6.43 7.83 16.58
CA GLN A 112 7.58 8.22 15.76
C GLN A 112 8.78 7.29 15.95
N ALA A 113 9.11 6.95 17.20
CA ALA A 113 10.26 6.09 17.49
C ALA A 113 10.01 4.67 16.97
N ASN A 114 8.77 4.20 17.09
CA ASN A 114 8.36 2.90 16.57
C ASN A 114 8.42 2.84 15.02
N ALA A 115 8.00 3.90 14.32
CA ALA A 115 8.12 3.97 12.85
C ALA A 115 9.59 3.88 12.39
N LEU A 116 10.49 4.61 13.04
CA LEU A 116 11.93 4.55 12.74
C LEU A 116 12.51 3.18 13.08
N GLY A 117 12.18 2.65 14.27
CA GLY A 117 12.64 1.35 14.75
C GLY A 117 12.21 0.19 13.86
N LEU A 118 11.02 0.27 13.25
CA LEU A 118 10.56 -0.72 12.26
C LEU A 118 11.48 -0.78 11.03
N ILE A 119 11.98 0.36 10.53
CA ILE A 119 12.89 0.38 9.38
C ILE A 119 14.27 -0.11 9.80
N ASP A 120 14.79 0.36 10.93
CA ASP A 120 16.08 -0.08 11.45
C ASP A 120 16.10 -1.60 11.66
N ALA A 121 15.05 -2.16 12.27
CA ALA A 121 14.93 -3.60 12.48
C ALA A 121 14.75 -4.37 11.15
N ALA A 122 14.01 -3.83 10.17
CA ALA A 122 13.89 -4.46 8.86
C ALA A 122 15.23 -4.50 8.09
N ILE A 123 16.06 -3.47 8.24
CA ILE A 123 17.43 -3.44 7.69
C ILE A 123 18.27 -4.53 8.35
N GLU A 124 18.26 -4.62 9.68
CA GLU A 124 19.01 -5.64 10.43
C GLU A 124 18.59 -7.06 10.05
N ILE A 125 17.28 -7.33 9.95
CA ILE A 125 16.74 -8.62 9.51
C ILE A 125 17.22 -8.93 8.09
N GLY A 126 17.19 -7.93 7.19
CA GLY A 126 17.67 -8.10 5.82
C GLY A 126 19.17 -8.41 5.72
N GLU A 127 20.00 -7.77 6.54
CA GLU A 127 21.44 -8.05 6.67
C GLU A 127 21.67 -9.49 7.15
N HIS A 128 20.96 -9.89 8.22
CA HIS A 128 21.07 -11.21 8.79
C HIS A 128 20.64 -12.31 7.80
N GLU A 129 19.55 -12.09 7.06
CA GLU A 129 19.05 -13.04 6.07
C GLU A 129 20.01 -13.20 4.88
N LEU A 130 20.61 -12.09 4.42
CA LEU A 130 21.65 -12.13 3.39
C LEU A 130 22.87 -12.92 3.88
N GLU A 131 23.35 -12.66 5.09
CA GLU A 131 24.50 -13.38 5.66
C GLU A 131 24.19 -14.87 5.80
N THR A 132 23.07 -15.21 6.45
CA THR A 132 22.66 -16.59 6.71
C THR A 132 22.60 -17.42 5.43
N ARG A 133 21.89 -16.93 4.40
CA ARG A 133 21.75 -17.69 3.14
C ARG A 133 23.05 -17.82 2.34
N GLN A 134 23.94 -16.82 2.43
CA GLN A 134 25.23 -16.88 1.76
C GLN A 134 26.22 -17.78 2.50
N ASP A 135 26.13 -17.83 3.83
CA ASP A 135 26.89 -18.74 4.68
C ASP A 135 26.46 -20.20 4.49
N GLU A 136 25.15 -20.46 4.46
CA GLU A 136 24.58 -21.78 4.14
C GLU A 136 24.98 -22.27 2.74
N ALA A 137 25.21 -21.35 1.80
CA ALA A 137 25.72 -21.65 0.46
C ALA A 137 27.25 -21.85 0.41
N GLY A 138 27.97 -21.69 1.53
CA GLY A 138 29.42 -21.88 1.62
C GLY A 138 30.24 -20.77 0.94
N ILE A 139 29.67 -19.58 0.76
CA ILE A 139 30.35 -18.46 0.11
C ILE A 139 31.35 -17.83 1.09
N ALA A 140 32.54 -17.46 0.61
CA ALA A 140 33.49 -16.72 1.42
C ALA A 140 32.97 -15.31 1.73
N LYS A 141 33.15 -14.81 2.96
CA LYS A 141 32.66 -13.48 3.39
C LYS A 141 33.14 -12.31 2.50
N SER A 142 34.32 -12.41 1.88
CA SER A 142 34.83 -11.41 0.91
C SER A 142 34.01 -11.33 -0.38
N SER A 143 33.18 -12.34 -0.63
CA SER A 143 32.34 -12.51 -1.81
C SER A 143 30.85 -12.40 -1.50
N TYR A 144 30.49 -11.86 -0.33
CA TYR A 144 29.10 -11.56 0.00
C TYR A 144 28.58 -10.35 -0.76
N ILE A 145 27.30 -10.41 -1.13
CA ILE A 145 26.50 -9.24 -1.42
C ILE A 145 26.22 -8.56 -0.08
N GLY A 146 26.63 -7.30 0.05
CA GLY A 146 26.41 -6.49 1.24
C GLY A 146 25.18 -5.60 1.10
N MET A 147 24.75 -5.01 2.21
CA MET A 147 23.75 -3.96 2.25
C MET A 147 24.37 -2.70 2.86
N GLU A 148 24.12 -1.54 2.25
CA GLU A 148 24.62 -0.25 2.70
C GLU A 148 23.47 0.75 2.79
N VAL A 149 23.37 1.49 3.89
CA VAL A 149 22.33 2.50 4.08
C VAL A 149 22.67 3.75 3.28
N LEU A 150 21.89 4.04 2.23
CA LEU A 150 22.04 5.26 1.42
C LEU A 150 21.41 6.47 2.10
N ALA A 151 20.25 6.27 2.71
CA ALA A 151 19.53 7.31 3.43
C ALA A 151 19.03 6.72 4.75
N ALA A 152 19.54 7.28 5.85
CA ALA A 152 19.13 6.89 7.19
C ALA A 152 17.61 7.06 7.36
N PRO A 153 16.95 6.19 8.15
CA PRO A 153 15.52 6.29 8.37
C PRO A 153 15.12 7.67 8.90
N SER A 154 14.12 8.27 8.28
CA SER A 154 13.61 9.57 8.67
C SER A 154 12.10 9.65 8.48
N ILE A 155 11.46 10.53 9.25
CA ILE A 155 10.01 10.77 9.14
C ILE A 155 9.74 11.59 7.89
N THR A 156 8.93 11.04 7.00
CA THR A 156 8.55 11.70 5.74
C THR A 156 7.19 12.38 5.84
N GLY A 157 6.32 11.95 6.76
CA GLY A 157 5.01 12.56 6.94
C GLY A 157 4.23 12.02 8.14
N ILE A 158 3.09 12.64 8.39
CA ILE A 158 2.06 12.13 9.30
C ILE A 158 0.88 11.73 8.42
N ALA A 159 0.69 10.44 8.22
CA ALA A 159 -0.45 9.90 7.52
C ALA A 159 -1.72 10.14 8.35
N ASN A 160 -2.68 10.82 7.74
CA ASN A 160 -4.04 10.94 8.26
C ASN A 160 -5.05 10.19 7.36
N ASP A 161 -4.53 9.33 6.46
CA ASP A 161 -5.31 8.73 5.38
C ASP A 161 -6.35 7.74 5.94
N THR A 162 -5.98 6.97 6.97
CA THR A 162 -6.89 6.09 7.71
C THR A 162 -8.01 6.86 8.38
N ALA A 163 -7.70 7.98 9.04
CA ALA A 163 -8.69 8.83 9.69
C ALA A 163 -9.69 9.42 8.69
N VAL A 164 -9.21 9.88 7.52
CA VAL A 164 -10.07 10.42 6.46
C VAL A 164 -10.98 9.34 5.88
N ARG A 165 -10.46 8.13 5.63
CA ARG A 165 -11.28 7.01 5.11
C ARG A 165 -12.36 6.61 6.11
N VAL A 166 -12.02 6.48 7.39
CA VAL A 166 -12.99 6.15 8.45
C VAL A 166 -14.05 7.26 8.58
N GLN A 167 -13.67 8.53 8.56
CA GLN A 167 -14.61 9.65 8.57
C GLN A 167 -15.55 9.62 7.35
N ALA A 168 -15.03 9.33 6.15
CA ALA A 168 -15.82 9.24 4.93
C ALA A 168 -16.84 8.10 5.00
N VAL A 169 -16.44 6.93 5.52
CA VAL A 169 -17.35 5.78 5.72
C VAL A 169 -18.45 6.11 6.74
N ILE A 170 -18.10 6.71 7.88
CA ILE A 170 -19.07 7.10 8.91
C ILE A 170 -20.06 8.14 8.38
N LEU A 171 -19.57 9.15 7.65
CA LEU A 171 -20.43 10.17 7.04
C LEU A 171 -21.35 9.57 5.98
N GLY A 172 -20.83 8.69 5.12
CA GLY A 172 -21.61 7.98 4.11
C GLY A 172 -22.73 7.13 4.73
N LEU A 173 -22.39 6.32 5.74
CA LEU A 173 -23.36 5.50 6.47
C LEU A 173 -24.39 6.37 7.20
N GLY A 174 -23.93 7.45 7.86
CA GLY A 174 -24.78 8.41 8.55
C GLY A 174 -25.78 9.10 7.62
N ALA A 175 -25.37 9.43 6.39
CA ALA A 175 -26.24 10.01 5.38
C ALA A 175 -27.34 9.02 4.95
N VAL A 176 -26.99 7.76 4.69
CA VAL A 176 -27.96 6.72 4.30
C VAL A 176 -28.98 6.46 5.40
N VAL A 177 -28.51 6.32 6.65
CA VAL A 177 -29.40 6.15 7.82
C VAL A 177 -30.28 7.39 8.00
N GLY A 178 -29.73 8.58 7.83
CA GLY A 178 -30.48 9.84 7.93
C GLY A 178 -31.60 9.97 6.90
N VAL A 179 -31.33 9.61 5.64
CA VAL A 179 -32.37 9.60 4.58
C VAL A 179 -33.43 8.56 4.87
N THR A 180 -33.05 7.36 5.30
CA THR A 180 -33.99 6.27 5.62
C THR A 180 -34.94 6.66 6.76
N LEU A 181 -34.41 7.24 7.84
CA LEU A 181 -35.20 7.72 8.96
C LEU A 181 -36.12 8.88 8.56
N ALA A 182 -35.66 9.77 7.68
CA ALA A 182 -36.48 10.87 7.18
C ALA A 182 -37.71 10.37 6.39
N VAL A 183 -37.54 9.35 5.54
CA VAL A 183 -38.64 8.72 4.78
C VAL A 183 -39.60 8.00 5.72
N LEU A 184 -39.09 7.18 6.66
CA LEU A 184 -39.91 6.45 7.62
C LEU A 184 -40.76 7.41 8.48
N PHE A 185 -40.17 8.53 8.90
CA PHE A 185 -40.89 9.55 9.64
C PHE A 185 -41.99 10.23 8.81
N ASP A 186 -41.81 10.34 7.49
CA ASP A 186 -42.84 10.88 6.60
C ASP A 186 -44.06 9.96 6.48
N ASP A 187 -43.82 8.67 6.33
CA ASP A 187 -44.89 7.67 6.28
C ASP A 187 -45.70 7.67 7.58
N ILE A 188 -45.03 7.74 8.74
CA ILE A 188 -45.68 7.79 10.06
C ILE A 188 -46.52 9.06 10.21
N MET A 189 -45.98 10.24 9.88
CA MET A 189 -46.70 11.52 9.97
C MET A 189 -47.88 11.58 9.00
N GLY A 190 -47.71 11.10 7.77
CA GLY A 190 -48.77 10.98 6.78
C GLY A 190 -49.91 10.11 7.28
N PHE A 191 -49.58 8.97 7.90
CA PHE A 191 -50.55 8.05 8.48
C PHE A 191 -51.33 8.67 9.65
N ILE A 192 -50.65 9.36 10.58
CA ILE A 192 -51.30 10.02 11.73
C ILE A 192 -52.26 11.12 11.25
N ARG A 193 -51.87 11.89 10.23
CA ARG A 193 -52.69 12.98 9.69
C ARG A 193 -53.95 12.46 8.98
N ARG A 194 -53.87 11.33 8.26
CA ARG A 194 -55.04 10.67 7.67
C ARG A 194 -56.05 10.23 8.74
N ARG A 195 -55.59 9.61 9.83
CA ARG A 195 -56.44 9.20 10.96
C ARG A 195 -57.14 10.36 11.68
N ARG A 196 -56.55 11.56 11.69
CA ARG A 196 -57.18 12.75 12.31
C ARG A 196 -58.21 13.42 11.39
N GLY A 197 -58.04 13.34 10.06
CA GLY A 197 -58.99 13.91 9.09
C GLY A 197 -60.37 13.25 9.11
N GLU A 198 -60.44 11.95 9.41
CA GLU A 198 -61.72 11.21 9.45
C GLU A 198 -62.62 11.59 10.63
N ARG A 199 -62.08 12.20 11.70
CA ARG A 199 -62.89 12.62 12.86
C ARG A 199 -63.57 13.98 12.70
N GLN A 200 -63.20 14.78 11.70
CA GLN A 200 -63.85 16.08 11.41
C GLN A 200 -64.79 16.04 10.20
N GLY A 201 -64.81 14.96 9.43
CA GLY A 201 -65.74 14.76 8.29
C GLY A 201 -67.11 14.19 8.66
N GLY A 202 -67.35 13.88 9.95
CA GLY A 202 -68.62 13.37 10.45
C GLY A 202 -69.69 14.46 10.62
N VAL A 203 -70.09 15.14 9.54
CA VAL A 203 -71.42 15.77 9.47
C VAL A 203 -72.27 14.91 8.54
N PRO A 204 -73.05 13.95 9.07
CA PRO A 204 -74.03 13.22 8.31
C PRO A 204 -75.22 14.13 8.05
N GLY A 205 -75.22 14.85 6.93
CA GLY A 205 -76.29 15.80 6.62
C GLY A 205 -76.57 15.95 5.13
N GLY A 206 -77.57 15.20 4.63
CA GLY A 206 -78.39 15.70 3.51
C GLY A 206 -78.57 14.77 2.31
N LYS A 207 -79.60 13.93 2.36
CA LYS A 207 -80.28 13.37 1.17
C LYS A 207 -80.79 14.50 0.25
N ARG A 208 -80.54 14.40 -1.06
CA ARG A 208 -81.37 14.89 -2.21
C ARG A 208 -80.47 14.81 -3.46
N GLY A 209 -80.52 13.79 -4.32
CA GLY A 209 -81.68 13.24 -5.02
C GLY A 209 -81.67 13.74 -6.46
N LYS A 210 -81.29 12.89 -7.44
CA LYS A 210 -81.87 12.94 -8.80
C LYS A 210 -81.54 11.70 -9.63
N LYS A 211 -82.57 10.89 -9.83
CA LYS A 211 -82.84 10.07 -11.02
C LYS A 211 -82.44 10.80 -12.32
N ARG A 212 -81.68 10.13 -13.17
CA ARG A 212 -81.73 10.15 -14.65
C ARG A 212 -81.13 8.80 -15.06
N LYS A 213 -81.92 7.73 -15.26
CA LYS A 213 -82.77 7.41 -16.43
C LYS A 213 -82.02 7.69 -17.73
N GLY A 214 -81.71 6.62 -18.43
CA GLY A 214 -80.68 6.57 -19.46
C GLY A 214 -81.03 7.21 -20.79
N LEU A 215 -80.05 7.14 -21.67
CA LEU A 215 -80.25 7.09 -23.10
C LEU A 215 -79.01 6.39 -23.68
N GLU A 216 -79.26 5.19 -24.21
CA GLU A 216 -78.46 4.54 -25.23
C GLU A 216 -78.29 5.50 -26.40
N ASP A 217 -77.09 5.66 -26.96
CA ASP A 217 -76.93 5.44 -28.40
C ASP A 217 -75.44 5.40 -28.83
N LYS A 218 -75.21 4.49 -29.78
CA LYS A 218 -74.36 4.62 -30.97
C LYS A 218 -72.86 4.31 -30.94
N VAL A 219 -72.64 3.04 -31.31
CA VAL A 219 -71.63 2.45 -32.22
C VAL A 219 -71.07 3.39 -33.31
N GLU A 220 -69.74 3.43 -33.45
CA GLU A 220 -68.96 3.48 -34.72
C GLU A 220 -67.51 3.05 -34.34
N ALA A 221 -67.05 1.83 -34.64
CA ALA A 221 -66.55 1.34 -35.94
C ALA A 221 -65.46 2.25 -36.54
N GLY A 222 -64.20 1.85 -36.37
CA GLY A 222 -63.02 2.53 -36.92
C GLY A 222 -61.79 1.63 -36.92
N THR A 223 -61.67 0.88 -38.02
CA THR A 223 -60.60 0.00 -38.48
C THR A 223 -59.26 0.71 -38.71
N GLY A 224 -58.15 -0.01 -38.54
CA GLY A 224 -56.79 0.32 -39.00
C GLY A 224 -55.76 -0.47 -38.18
N ASP A 225 -55.37 -1.69 -38.54
CA ASP A 225 -54.51 -2.17 -39.64
C ASP A 225 -53.05 -1.68 -39.60
N GLY A 226 -52.12 -2.66 -39.61
CA GLY A 226 -50.67 -2.55 -39.90
C GLY A 226 -49.78 -2.32 -38.68
N GLU A 227 -48.67 -3.00 -38.41
CA GLU A 227 -47.79 -3.95 -39.14
C GLU A 227 -47.11 -4.78 -38.02
N GLU A 228 -47.13 -6.12 -38.02
CA GLU A 228 -46.22 -7.01 -38.76
C GLU A 228 -44.74 -6.58 -38.70
N SER A 229 -43.99 -7.12 -37.75
CA SER A 229 -42.59 -7.47 -38.01
C SER A 229 -42.25 -8.78 -37.30
N ASP A 230 -42.41 -9.81 -38.11
CA ASP A 230 -41.76 -11.10 -38.10
C ASP A 230 -40.28 -11.04 -37.67
N SER A 231 -39.85 -11.99 -36.84
CA SER A 231 -38.47 -12.55 -36.80
C SER A 231 -38.40 -13.70 -35.79
N LYS A 232 -38.88 -14.85 -36.29
CA LYS A 232 -38.34 -16.23 -36.19
C LYS A 232 -37.16 -16.55 -35.22
N PRO A 233 -37.17 -17.75 -34.59
CA PRO A 233 -36.13 -18.23 -33.68
C PRO A 233 -34.99 -19.00 -34.40
N PRO A 234 -33.83 -19.11 -33.73
CA PRO A 234 -33.14 -20.39 -33.56
C PRO A 234 -32.66 -20.50 -32.08
N ASN A 235 -32.25 -21.60 -31.47
CA ASN A 235 -31.97 -22.98 -31.80
C ASN A 235 -31.31 -23.48 -30.49
N GLN A 236 -31.94 -24.43 -29.80
CA GLN A 236 -31.33 -25.06 -28.63
C GLN A 236 -30.61 -26.33 -29.08
N SER A 237 -29.28 -26.25 -29.10
CA SER A 237 -28.31 -27.36 -29.13
C SER A 237 -26.93 -26.69 -29.08
N GLU A 238 -25.90 -27.09 -28.38
CA GLU A 238 -25.55 -28.19 -27.49
C GLU A 238 -24.15 -27.77 -26.96
N ASP A 239 -23.74 -28.36 -25.82
CA ASP A 239 -22.35 -28.65 -25.44
C ASP A 239 -21.33 -27.57 -25.00
N SER A 240 -20.48 -28.05 -24.07
CA SER A 240 -19.19 -27.54 -23.57
C SER A 240 -19.30 -26.73 -22.27
N ILE A 241 -19.07 -27.31 -21.08
CA ILE A 241 -17.76 -27.65 -20.50
C ILE A 241 -16.75 -26.49 -20.62
N ASN A 242 -16.57 -25.72 -19.55
CA ASN A 242 -15.29 -25.08 -19.15
C ASN A 242 -15.50 -24.43 -17.78
N GLU A 243 -14.99 -25.01 -16.68
CA GLU A 243 -13.69 -24.64 -16.09
C GLU A 243 -13.55 -23.14 -15.84
N GLU A 244 -13.76 -22.76 -14.57
CA GLU A 244 -13.26 -21.53 -13.97
C GLU A 244 -11.73 -21.48 -14.11
N GLN A 245 -11.27 -20.92 -15.24
CA GLN A 245 -9.91 -20.44 -15.41
C GLN A 245 -9.86 -18.93 -15.12
N SER A 246 -8.87 -18.59 -14.30
CA SER A 246 -8.43 -17.28 -13.86
C SER A 246 -8.45 -16.19 -14.94
N PRO A 247 -8.75 -14.93 -14.59
CA PRO A 247 -8.49 -13.80 -15.47
C PRO A 247 -6.99 -13.48 -15.50
N THR A 248 -6.28 -14.03 -16.48
CA THR A 248 -5.01 -13.48 -16.97
C THR A 248 -5.32 -12.29 -17.87
N GLY A 249 -5.14 -11.08 -17.34
CA GLY A 249 -5.24 -9.84 -18.12
C GLY A 249 -3.98 -9.59 -18.94
N THR A 250 -4.03 -9.98 -20.22
CA THR A 250 -3.07 -9.59 -21.26
C THR A 250 -3.29 -8.12 -21.63
N VAL A 251 -2.26 -7.29 -21.46
CA VAL A 251 -2.24 -5.88 -21.89
C VAL A 251 -1.92 -5.84 -23.41
N PRO A 252 -2.62 -5.02 -24.22
CA PRO A 252 -2.33 -4.90 -25.64
C PRO A 252 -1.02 -4.14 -25.88
N VAL A 253 -0.16 -4.73 -26.71
CA VAL A 253 1.02 -4.11 -27.30
C VAL A 253 0.54 -3.08 -28.34
N ALA A 254 0.81 -1.80 -28.10
CA ALA A 254 0.63 -0.76 -29.10
C ALA A 254 1.88 -0.68 -29.97
N ASP A 255 1.73 -1.05 -31.23
CA ASP A 255 2.65 -0.74 -32.32
C ASP A 255 2.83 0.78 -32.45
N LEU A 256 4.08 1.24 -32.31
CA LEU A 256 4.50 2.58 -32.73
C LEU A 256 5.40 2.43 -33.95
N GLU A 257 4.76 2.47 -35.12
CA GLU A 257 5.41 2.67 -36.41
C GLU A 257 6.08 4.05 -36.48
N SER A 258 7.40 3.99 -36.65
CA SER A 258 8.18 4.74 -37.64
C SER A 258 7.45 5.84 -38.42
N SER A 259 7.83 7.09 -38.19
CA SER A 259 7.75 8.16 -39.19
C SER A 259 8.94 9.11 -39.01
N ASN A 260 9.96 8.84 -39.83
CA ASN A 260 11.16 9.63 -40.00
C ASN A 260 11.03 10.30 -41.37
N GLU A 261 10.87 11.63 -41.45
CA GLU A 261 11.31 12.43 -42.61
C GLU A 261 11.50 13.91 -42.23
N ALA A 262 12.78 14.31 -42.28
CA ALA A 262 13.35 15.50 -42.93
C ALA A 262 12.83 16.93 -42.62
N GLY A 263 13.78 17.82 -42.27
CA GLY A 263 13.84 19.13 -42.92
C GLY A 263 14.27 20.36 -42.11
N VAL A 264 15.57 20.67 -42.17
CA VAL A 264 16.15 22.00 -42.54
C VAL A 264 16.09 23.21 -41.58
N SER A 265 17.20 23.96 -41.63
CA SER A 265 17.54 25.33 -41.17
C SER A 265 18.03 25.46 -39.72
N SER A 266 19.30 25.74 -39.42
CA SER A 266 20.17 26.87 -39.80
C SER A 266 19.60 28.24 -39.41
N ASP A 267 19.78 28.62 -38.14
CA ASP A 267 20.12 30.02 -37.83
C ASP A 267 20.78 30.16 -36.45
N SER A 268 22.02 30.63 -36.47
CA SER A 268 22.71 31.27 -35.34
C SER A 268 22.21 32.71 -35.24
N PRO A 269 22.00 33.24 -34.02
CA PRO A 269 22.86 34.36 -33.66
C PRO A 269 23.20 34.46 -32.16
N GLY A 270 24.36 35.05 -31.90
CA GLY A 270 24.48 36.04 -30.82
C GLY A 270 25.13 35.56 -29.53
N ALA A 271 26.45 35.38 -29.56
CA ALA A 271 27.28 35.52 -28.38
C ALA A 271 27.10 36.93 -27.78
N LYS A 272 26.67 37.01 -26.52
CA LYS A 272 26.87 38.20 -25.68
C LYS A 272 28.02 37.93 -24.72
N GLN A 273 29.13 38.60 -25.00
CA GLN A 273 30.21 38.88 -24.05
C GLN A 273 29.61 39.47 -22.77
N VAL A 274 29.90 38.84 -21.63
CA VAL A 274 29.80 39.49 -20.33
C VAL A 274 31.22 39.86 -19.93
N ASP A 275 31.35 41.16 -19.74
CA ASP A 275 32.53 41.94 -19.40
C ASP A 275 33.03 41.60 -17.99
N THR A 276 34.28 41.16 -17.89
CA THR A 276 35.01 40.98 -16.62
C THR A 276 35.87 42.22 -16.38
N GLY A 277 35.37 43.15 -15.58
CA GLY A 277 36.18 44.24 -15.03
C GLY A 277 37.05 43.77 -13.85
N PRO A 278 38.29 44.26 -13.70
CA PRO A 278 39.18 43.97 -12.58
C PRO A 278 38.99 44.97 -11.43
N ASP A 279 39.78 44.77 -10.38
CA ASP A 279 39.97 45.60 -9.18
C ASP A 279 39.09 45.26 -7.96
N SER A 280 39.66 44.44 -7.06
CA SER A 280 40.04 44.89 -5.70
C SER A 280 40.65 43.73 -4.89
N GLN A 281 41.97 43.76 -4.75
CA GLN A 281 42.74 43.19 -3.63
C GLN A 281 43.08 44.34 -2.65
N PRO A 282 43.68 44.12 -1.45
CA PRO A 282 43.59 43.00 -0.51
C PRO A 282 43.53 43.46 0.98
N ALA A 283 43.19 42.57 1.92
CA ALA A 283 43.61 42.50 3.33
C ALA A 283 42.66 41.51 4.06
N ALA A 284 43.04 40.62 4.96
CA ALA A 284 44.33 40.29 5.56
C ALA A 284 44.28 38.82 6.04
N SER A 285 45.44 38.17 6.02
CA SER A 285 45.95 37.10 6.90
C SER A 285 45.00 36.47 7.93
N GLU A 286 44.91 35.14 7.91
CA GLU A 286 45.38 34.32 9.04
C GLU A 286 45.75 32.91 8.57
N ASP A 287 47.00 32.56 8.85
CA ASP A 287 47.68 31.30 8.60
C ASP A 287 47.10 30.16 9.44
N VAL A 288 46.70 29.06 8.82
CA VAL A 288 46.74 27.72 9.43
C VAL A 288 47.27 26.74 8.39
N ALA A 289 48.58 26.49 8.45
CA ALA A 289 49.23 25.41 7.75
C ALA A 289 48.82 24.07 8.40
N VAL A 290 48.18 23.19 7.63
CA VAL A 290 48.13 21.76 7.91
C VAL A 290 48.85 21.07 6.78
N GLU A 291 50.07 20.67 7.11
CA GLU A 291 50.96 19.81 6.35
C GLU A 291 50.35 18.41 6.30
N VAL A 292 49.91 17.96 5.13
CA VAL A 292 49.52 16.56 4.89
C VAL A 292 50.55 15.97 3.94
N GLU A 293 51.44 15.17 4.53
CA GLU A 293 52.38 14.29 3.83
C GLU A 293 51.61 13.38 2.85
N LEU A 294 51.90 13.54 1.57
CA LEU A 294 51.61 12.57 0.53
C LEU A 294 52.69 11.47 0.60
N HIS A 295 52.32 10.29 1.07
CA HIS A 295 53.12 9.09 0.87
C HIS A 295 52.75 8.49 -0.50
N GLU A 296 53.60 8.76 -1.48
CA GLU A 296 53.75 7.92 -2.67
C GLU A 296 54.28 6.55 -2.24
N ASN A 297 53.50 5.49 -2.49
CA ASN A 297 54.03 4.14 -2.56
C ASN A 297 53.87 3.66 -4.01
N GLU A 298 54.90 3.92 -4.80
CA GLU A 298 55.28 3.04 -5.89
C GLU A 298 55.82 1.75 -5.27
N ASP A 299 55.19 0.60 -5.52
CA ASP A 299 56.00 -0.59 -5.72
C ASP A 299 55.42 -1.52 -6.79
N SER A 300 56.34 -1.78 -7.70
CA SER A 300 56.42 -2.78 -8.74
C SER A 300 56.29 -4.21 -8.21
N GLY A 301 55.88 -5.16 -9.06
CA GLY A 301 56.21 -6.55 -8.76
C GLY A 301 55.41 -7.65 -9.44
N THR A 302 55.88 -8.05 -10.61
CA THR A 302 56.08 -9.45 -11.03
C THR A 302 54.88 -10.41 -11.19
N GLN A 303 54.60 -10.66 -12.47
CA GLN A 303 54.43 -11.96 -13.14
C GLN A 303 54.71 -13.21 -12.27
N GLY A 304 53.72 -14.12 -12.25
CA GLY A 304 53.86 -15.50 -11.79
C GLY A 304 52.94 -16.41 -12.60
N SER A 305 53.43 -16.87 -13.75
CA SER A 305 52.87 -17.98 -14.52
C SER A 305 53.17 -19.29 -13.79
N GLY A 306 52.14 -20.10 -13.52
CA GLY A 306 52.27 -21.42 -12.92
C GLY A 306 51.13 -22.32 -13.36
N ALA A 307 51.39 -23.11 -14.39
CA ALA A 307 50.55 -24.22 -14.85
C ALA A 307 50.97 -25.52 -14.15
N THR A 308 50.00 -26.26 -13.63
CA THR A 308 50.04 -27.71 -13.31
C THR A 308 48.57 -28.18 -13.36
N ASP A 309 48.11 -28.97 -14.35
CA ASP A 309 48.19 -30.46 -14.39
C ASP A 309 48.07 -31.07 -12.98
N GLY A 310 47.09 -31.88 -12.59
CA GLY A 310 46.14 -32.76 -13.26
C GLY A 310 45.28 -33.45 -12.18
N PRO A 311 44.54 -34.53 -12.50
CA PRO A 311 43.28 -34.89 -11.84
C PRO A 311 43.45 -35.88 -10.67
N ASP A 312 42.57 -35.79 -9.68
CA ASP A 312 42.27 -36.92 -8.80
C ASP A 312 40.75 -37.05 -8.63
N SER A 313 40.22 -38.07 -9.30
CA SER A 313 38.93 -38.69 -9.06
C SER A 313 38.98 -39.41 -7.70
N VAL A 314 38.17 -38.94 -6.75
CA VAL A 314 37.90 -39.69 -5.52
C VAL A 314 36.46 -40.18 -5.58
N ASP A 315 36.31 -41.47 -5.85
CA ASP A 315 35.13 -42.26 -5.51
C ASP A 315 34.88 -42.14 -4.00
N VAL A 316 33.70 -41.65 -3.62
CA VAL A 316 33.21 -41.76 -2.24
C VAL A 316 31.93 -42.58 -2.26
N ASP A 317 32.14 -43.84 -1.87
CA ASP A 317 31.26 -44.80 -1.23
C ASP A 317 29.89 -44.29 -0.77
N GLU A 318 28.85 -44.85 -1.39
CA GLU A 318 27.55 -45.08 -0.75
C GLU A 318 27.75 -45.98 0.48
N SER A 319 27.54 -45.45 1.68
CA SER A 319 27.27 -46.29 2.84
C SER A 319 26.23 -45.69 3.79
N GLU A 320 25.16 -46.47 3.93
CA GLU A 320 24.42 -46.77 5.16
C GLU A 320 23.79 -45.64 5.97
N ALA A 321 22.49 -45.52 5.77
CA ALA A 321 21.46 -45.73 6.79
C ALA A 321 21.96 -45.88 8.25
N ALA A 322 21.70 -44.86 9.07
CA ALA A 322 21.54 -45.03 10.50
C ALA A 322 20.40 -44.16 11.01
N SER A 323 19.24 -44.78 11.12
CA SER A 323 18.10 -44.32 11.90
C SER A 323 18.53 -44.13 13.36
N ALA A 324 18.61 -42.88 13.83
CA ALA A 324 18.75 -42.57 15.24
C ALA A 324 17.47 -41.88 15.72
N SER A 325 16.59 -42.71 16.31
CA SER A 325 15.48 -42.27 17.15
C SER A 325 16.05 -41.50 18.34
N LEU A 326 15.91 -40.17 18.37
CA LEU A 326 16.25 -39.37 19.54
C LEU A 326 15.03 -39.30 20.46
N GLU A 327 15.14 -40.07 21.53
CA GLU A 327 14.24 -40.14 22.68
C GLU A 327 14.17 -38.76 23.37
N VAL A 328 13.02 -38.12 23.30
CA VAL A 328 12.72 -36.87 24.02
C VAL A 328 12.54 -37.21 25.49
N ASN A 329 13.63 -37.08 26.25
CA ASN A 329 13.58 -37.14 27.71
C ASN A 329 13.16 -35.76 28.25
N GLY A 330 11.89 -35.64 28.61
CA GLY A 330 11.38 -34.50 29.36
C GLY A 330 11.98 -34.51 30.76
N GLN A 331 12.69 -33.44 31.12
CA GLN A 331 13.16 -33.25 32.47
C GLN A 331 12.86 -31.82 32.92
N ASP A 332 11.87 -31.77 33.81
CA ASP A 332 11.49 -30.65 34.64
C ASP A 332 12.71 -29.91 35.19
N SER A 333 12.76 -28.60 35.00
CA SER A 333 13.59 -27.72 35.81
C SER A 333 12.78 -26.49 36.20
N ALA A 334 12.05 -26.64 37.30
CA ALA A 334 11.60 -25.53 38.12
C ALA A 334 12.77 -25.11 39.04
N ALA A 335 13.38 -23.97 38.73
CA ALA A 335 14.20 -23.20 39.66
C ALA A 335 14.00 -21.73 39.28
N ASP A 336 13.16 -20.99 40.01
CA ASP A 336 13.55 -20.28 41.23
C ASP A 336 14.57 -19.17 40.91
N SER A 337 14.07 -17.95 40.70
CA SER A 337 14.89 -16.75 40.82
C SER A 337 14.03 -15.59 41.32
N ASP A 338 13.91 -15.53 42.64
CA ASP A 338 13.60 -14.31 43.39
C ASP A 338 14.70 -13.27 43.14
N TYR A 339 14.48 -12.34 42.20
CA TYR A 339 15.28 -11.13 42.10
C TYR A 339 14.68 -10.03 42.98
N VAL A 340 15.25 -9.93 44.19
CA VAL A 340 15.11 -8.80 45.11
C VAL A 340 15.75 -7.57 44.47
N SER A 341 14.94 -6.62 44.01
CA SER A 341 15.41 -5.31 43.54
C SER A 341 15.48 -4.32 44.71
N THR A 342 16.68 -4.10 45.22
CA THR A 342 16.99 -3.11 46.25
C THR A 342 17.00 -1.71 45.63
N SER A 343 16.06 -0.88 46.05
CA SER A 343 15.98 0.53 45.72
C SER A 343 17.08 1.32 46.47
N GLN A 344 17.99 1.95 45.72
CA GLN A 344 18.88 2.98 46.24
C GLN A 344 18.23 4.37 46.05
N PRO A 345 18.22 5.24 47.08
CA PRO A 345 17.83 6.64 46.92
C PRO A 345 19.03 7.49 46.50
N GLN A 346 18.96 8.15 45.34
CA GLN A 346 19.86 9.24 44.98
C GLN A 346 19.56 10.47 45.86
N ARG A 347 20.53 10.82 46.70
CA ARG A 347 20.69 12.15 47.30
C ARG A 347 21.39 13.05 46.29
N GLY A 348 20.88 14.25 46.12
CA GLY A 348 21.37 15.23 45.15
C GLY A 348 22.67 15.93 45.52
N GLN A 349 23.11 16.77 44.58
CA GLN A 349 23.68 18.10 44.77
C GLN A 349 23.22 18.98 43.61
#